data_AF-A0A8T5T5X9-F1
#
_entry.id   AF-A0A8T5T5X9-F1
#
_cell.length_a   1.000
_cell.length_b   1.000
_cell.length_c   1.000
_cell.angle_alpha   90.00
_cell.angle_beta   90.00
_cell.angle_gamma   90.00
#
_symmetry.space_group_name_H-M   'P 1'
#
loop_
_entity.id
_entity.type
_entity.pdbx_description
1 polymer ?
#
loop_
_entity_poly.entity_id
_entity_poly.type
_entity_poly.pdbx_seq_one_letter_code
_entity_poly.pdbx_strand_id
1 'polypeptide(L)'
;MVSLNDLTVPLLDRLAKECNIPLKKNHKKKEKIELINAANIEDLKLQELIQKYQNIKKSEKKPKDDSVSELKGRIRLLEEQVKFLMSKISVSEIKLSNDENRETITITSDLRDIKRFVTSLIKPGESISIDELIEIRELQKIPLITLKHAIYDLIDENVLNTSEGNSRQKLGSRIKKLTRIK
;
A
#
# COMPACT_ATOMS: atom_id res chain seq x y z
N MET A 1 -12.19 48.84 -4.35
CA MET A 1 -11.51 48.90 -3.04
C MET A 1 -11.12 47.49 -2.61
N VAL A 2 -9.81 47.22 -2.48
CA VAL A 2 -9.31 45.89 -2.13
C VAL A 2 -9.42 45.65 -0.62
N SER A 3 -9.93 44.48 -0.22
CA SER A 3 -10.14 44.15 1.20
C SER A 3 -8.83 43.76 1.89
N LEU A 4 -8.18 44.72 2.55
CA LEU A 4 -7.00 44.49 3.41
C LEU A 4 -7.33 43.71 4.70
N ASN A 5 -8.62 43.51 5.00
CA ASN A 5 -9.08 42.79 6.19
C ASN A 5 -8.65 41.32 6.21
N ASP A 6 -8.42 40.74 5.03
CA ASP A 6 -8.06 39.32 4.88
C ASP A 6 -6.58 39.03 5.15
N LEU A 7 -5.75 40.08 5.28
CA LEU A 7 -4.34 39.97 5.63
C LEU A 7 -4.13 39.90 7.15
N THR A 8 -3.14 39.12 7.57
CA THR A 8 -2.69 39.09 8.98
C THR A 8 -1.79 40.30 9.24
N VAL A 9 -1.65 40.69 10.52
CA VAL A 9 -0.83 41.85 10.92
C VAL A 9 0.61 41.80 10.37
N PRO A 10 1.32 40.65 10.37
CA PRO A 10 2.66 40.57 9.78
C PRO A 10 2.70 40.79 8.27
N LEU A 11 1.64 40.39 7.55
CA LEU A 11 1.54 40.60 6.10
C LEU A 11 1.23 42.06 5.77
N LEU A 12 0.42 42.73 6.60
CA LEU A 12 0.20 44.17 6.50
C LEU A 12 1.50 44.96 6.75
N ASP A 13 2.32 44.54 7.71
CA ASP A 13 3.62 45.15 7.97
C ASP A 13 4.61 44.98 6.80
N ARG A 14 4.61 43.81 6.16
CA ARG A 14 5.42 43.57 4.94
C ARG A 14 4.93 44.38 3.75
N LEU A 15 3.61 44.43 3.53
CA LEU A 15 3.01 45.23 2.47
C LEU A 15 3.33 46.72 2.66
N ALA A 16 3.17 47.24 3.87
CA ALA A 16 3.51 48.62 4.18
C ALA A 16 5.00 48.91 3.98
N LYS A 17 5.89 47.98 4.32
CA LYS A 17 7.32 48.11 4.06
C LYS A 17 7.63 48.14 2.56
N GLU A 18 7.02 47.28 1.75
CA GLU A 18 7.18 47.27 0.28
C GLU A 18 6.60 48.54 -0.37
N CYS A 19 5.59 49.16 0.26
CA CYS A 19 5.01 50.43 -0.17
C CYS A 19 5.65 51.68 0.49
N ASN A 20 6.74 51.53 1.25
CA ASN A 20 7.40 52.62 1.99
C ASN A 20 6.48 53.42 2.94
N ILE A 21 5.47 52.77 3.52
CA ILE A 21 4.57 53.37 4.51
C ILE A 21 5.16 53.20 5.92
N PRO A 22 5.37 54.28 6.69
CA PRO A 22 5.88 54.19 8.05
C PRO A 22 4.81 53.64 9.01
N LEU A 23 4.89 52.36 9.35
CA LEU A 23 4.08 51.75 10.41
C LEU A 23 4.86 51.60 11.72
N LYS A 24 4.24 51.96 12.84
CA LYS A 24 4.79 51.67 14.18
C LYS A 24 4.43 50.25 14.61
N LYS A 25 5.34 49.59 15.35
CA LYS A 25 5.15 48.21 15.84
C LYS A 25 3.86 48.02 16.67
N ASN A 26 3.42 49.06 17.37
CA ASN A 26 2.26 49.00 18.27
C ASN A 26 0.92 49.38 17.60
N HIS A 27 0.91 49.70 16.29
CA HIS A 27 -0.35 50.03 15.62
C HIS A 27 -1.28 48.82 15.59
N LYS A 28 -2.55 49.05 15.91
CA LYS A 28 -3.59 48.02 15.80
C LYS A 28 -3.84 47.69 14.32
N LYS A 29 -4.34 46.48 14.04
CA LYS A 29 -4.64 46.03 12.67
C LYS A 29 -5.46 47.06 11.88
N LYS A 30 -6.48 47.63 12.51
CA LYS A 30 -7.36 48.64 11.92
C LYS A 30 -6.59 49.92 11.51
N GLU A 31 -5.75 50.43 12.40
CA GLU A 31 -4.90 51.61 12.15
C GLU A 31 -3.90 51.37 11.02
N LYS A 32 -3.33 50.17 10.92
CA LYS A 32 -2.43 49.79 9.82
C LYS A 32 -3.16 49.80 8.47
N ILE A 33 -4.40 49.30 8.42
CA ILE A 33 -5.23 49.29 7.22
C ILE A 33 -5.60 50.70 6.78
N GLU A 34 -5.98 51.57 7.73
CA GLU A 34 -6.30 52.97 7.45
C GLU A 34 -5.10 53.73 6.88
N LEU A 35 -3.90 53.54 7.44
CA LEU A 35 -2.67 54.15 6.93
C LEU A 35 -2.27 53.65 5.54
N ILE A 36 -2.50 52.37 5.23
CA ILE A 36 -2.24 51.82 3.90
C ILE A 36 -3.23 52.38 2.87
N ASN A 37 -4.50 52.50 3.22
CA ASN A 37 -5.51 53.09 2.34
C ASN A 37 -5.27 54.60 2.11
N ALA A 38 -4.73 55.32 3.11
CA ALA A 38 -4.42 56.74 3.00
C ALA A 38 -3.13 57.04 2.22
N ALA A 39 -2.29 56.04 1.95
CA ALA A 39 -0.96 56.23 1.35
C ALA A 39 -0.98 56.50 -0.17
N ASN A 40 -2.15 56.68 -0.78
CA ASN A 40 -2.34 56.97 -2.21
C ASN A 40 -1.52 56.06 -3.13
N ILE A 41 -1.50 54.76 -2.81
CA ILE A 41 -0.86 53.73 -3.62
C ILE A 41 -1.74 53.47 -4.83
N GLU A 42 -1.10 53.27 -5.99
CA GLU A 42 -1.80 52.84 -7.20
C GLU A 42 -2.55 51.52 -6.97
N ASP A 43 -3.86 51.53 -7.21
CA ASP A 43 -4.77 50.41 -6.87
C ASP A 43 -4.34 49.07 -7.47
N LEU A 44 -3.78 49.10 -8.69
CA LEU A 44 -3.26 47.91 -9.39
C LEU A 44 -2.09 47.28 -8.64
N LYS A 45 -1.12 48.10 -8.22
CA LYS A 45 0.06 47.66 -7.47
C LYS A 45 -0.32 47.10 -6.11
N LEU A 46 -1.30 47.70 -5.45
CA LEU A 46 -1.83 47.22 -4.17
C LEU A 46 -2.51 45.85 -4.33
N GLN A 47 -3.28 45.67 -5.41
CA GLN A 47 -3.97 44.42 -5.70
C GLN A 47 -3.00 43.27 -5.98
N GLU A 48 -1.95 43.51 -6.77
CA GLU A 48 -0.89 42.52 -7.04
C GLU A 48 -0.18 42.07 -5.76
N LEU A 49 0.17 43.01 -4.88
CA LEU A 49 0.83 42.70 -3.61
C LEU A 49 -0.09 41.90 -2.68
N ILE A 50 -1.37 42.25 -2.60
CA ILE A 50 -2.34 41.51 -1.79
C ILE A 50 -2.47 40.08 -2.31
N GLN A 51 -2.56 39.89 -3.63
CA GLN A 51 -2.64 38.57 -4.24
C GLN A 51 -1.38 37.74 -3.97
N LYS A 52 -0.18 38.34 -4.09
CA LYS A 52 1.10 37.72 -3.74
C LYS A 52 1.10 37.20 -2.30
N TYR A 53 0.64 37.99 -1.34
CA TYR A 53 0.63 37.59 0.08
C TYR A 53 -0.51 36.63 0.45
N GLN A 54 -1.66 36.68 -0.22
CA GLN A 54 -2.72 35.70 -0.05
C GLN A 54 -2.32 34.31 -0.57
N ASN A 55 -1.52 34.24 -1.64
CA ASN A 55 -1.00 32.98 -2.16
C ASN A 55 0.01 32.33 -1.20
N ILE A 56 0.81 33.13 -0.48
CA ILE A 56 1.74 32.63 0.55
C ILE A 56 1.00 31.94 1.72
N LYS A 57 -0.19 32.44 2.10
CA LYS A 57 -1.06 31.76 3.09
C LYS A 57 -1.47 30.34 2.66
N LYS A 58 -1.57 30.07 1.36
CA LYS A 58 -1.99 28.75 0.84
C LYS A 58 -0.85 27.74 0.82
N SER A 59 0.42 28.18 0.82
CA SER A 59 1.59 27.30 0.67
C SER A 59 2.24 26.82 1.97
N GLU A 60 1.87 27.38 3.14
CA GLU A 60 2.49 26.99 4.43
C GLU A 60 1.59 26.04 5.24
N LYS A 61 1.46 24.80 4.77
CA LYS A 61 1.29 23.64 5.65
C LYS A 61 2.46 22.69 5.43
N LYS A 62 3.64 23.03 5.97
CA LYS A 62 4.71 22.04 6.12
C LYS A 62 4.22 20.97 7.11
N PRO A 63 4.21 19.68 6.73
CA PRO A 63 3.93 18.62 7.71
C PRO A 63 5.04 18.65 8.77
N LYS A 64 4.66 18.52 10.05
CA LYS A 64 5.60 18.47 11.17
C LYS A 64 6.63 17.35 10.92
N ASP A 65 7.89 17.74 10.84
CA ASP A 65 9.07 16.91 10.55
C ASP A 65 9.15 15.64 11.43
N ASP A 66 8.63 15.73 12.67
CA ASP A 66 8.55 14.60 13.61
C ASP A 66 7.79 13.39 13.07
N SER A 67 6.69 13.62 12.36
CA SER A 67 5.87 12.53 11.80
C SER A 67 6.58 11.79 10.67
N VAL A 68 7.37 12.50 9.87
CA VAL A 68 8.17 11.92 8.78
C VAL A 68 9.36 11.15 9.34
N SER A 69 9.98 11.66 10.40
CA SER A 69 11.07 10.98 11.10
C SER A 69 10.59 9.67 11.75
N GLU A 70 9.44 9.70 12.43
CA GLU A 70 8.85 8.52 13.04
C GLU A 70 8.46 7.46 11.99
N LEU A 71 7.88 7.89 10.86
CA LEU A 71 7.57 7.01 9.73
C LEU A 71 8.83 6.38 9.14
N LYS A 72 9.91 7.14 8.97
CA LYS A 72 11.21 6.60 8.50
C LYS A 72 11.76 5.55 9.46
N GLY A 73 11.66 5.79 10.77
CA GLY A 73 12.06 4.81 11.79
C GLY A 73 11.25 3.51 11.71
N ARG A 74 9.92 3.63 11.59
CA ARG A 74 9.02 2.47 11.44
C ARG A 74 9.28 1.69 10.14
N ILE A 75 9.54 2.39 9.03
CA ILE A 75 9.89 1.77 7.74
C ILE A 75 11.18 0.96 7.86
N ARG A 76 12.21 1.50 8.50
CA ARG A 76 13.48 0.80 8.71
C ARG A 76 13.31 -0.49 9.52
N LEU A 77 12.49 -0.46 10.57
CA LEU A 77 12.20 -1.65 11.38
C LEU A 77 11.47 -2.72 10.55
N LEU A 78 10.53 -2.31 9.69
CA LEU A 78 9.85 -3.24 8.77
C LEU A 78 10.81 -3.84 7.74
N GLU A 79 11.72 -3.04 7.17
CA GLU A 79 12.75 -3.52 6.25
C GLU A 79 13.67 -4.57 6.92
N GLU A 80 14.07 -4.34 8.17
CA GLU A 80 14.87 -5.30 8.94
C GLU A 80 14.10 -6.59 9.24
N GLN A 81 12.81 -6.48 9.60
CA GLN A 81 11.95 -7.65 9.80
C GLN A 81 11.75 -8.45 8.52
N VAL A 82 11.53 -7.79 7.38
CA VAL A 82 11.43 -8.45 6.07
C VAL A 82 12.75 -9.10 5.70
N LYS A 83 13.89 -8.43 5.90
CA LYS A 83 15.22 -9.01 5.65
C LYS A 83 15.47 -10.24 6.52
N PHE A 84 15.05 -10.21 7.78
CA PHE A 84 15.11 -11.35 8.68
C PHE A 84 14.19 -12.51 8.22
N LEU A 85 12.95 -12.22 7.81
CA LEU A 85 12.06 -13.24 7.26
C LEU A 85 12.65 -13.84 5.98
N MET A 86 13.19 -13.03 5.08
CA MET A 86 13.87 -13.49 3.87
C MET A 86 15.09 -14.36 4.18
N SER A 87 15.89 -14.02 5.20
CA SER A 87 17.02 -14.85 5.62
C SER A 87 16.61 -16.14 6.32
N LYS A 88 15.42 -16.19 6.92
CA LYS A 88 14.81 -17.43 7.43
C LYS A 88 14.21 -18.28 6.31
N ILE A 89 13.65 -17.66 5.28
CA ILE A 89 13.09 -18.33 4.10
C ILE A 89 14.21 -18.91 3.22
N SER A 90 15.36 -18.24 3.09
CA SER A 90 16.50 -18.73 2.30
C SER A 90 17.14 -20.03 2.82
N VAL A 91 16.68 -20.56 3.95
CA VAL A 91 17.16 -21.83 4.53
C VAL A 91 16.23 -23.02 4.19
N SER A 92 15.18 -22.84 3.39
CA SER A 92 14.27 -23.94 3.01
C SER A 92 14.50 -24.51 1.60
N GLU A 93 15.73 -24.44 1.07
CA GLU A 93 16.14 -25.27 -0.07
C GLU A 93 16.23 -26.75 0.36
N ILE A 94 15.06 -27.38 0.46
CA ILE A 94 14.95 -28.82 0.68
C ILE A 94 15.35 -29.48 -0.64
N LYS A 95 16.61 -29.93 -0.71
CA LYS A 95 17.04 -30.93 -1.69
C LYS A 95 16.27 -32.21 -1.39
N LEU A 96 15.17 -32.44 -2.12
CA LEU A 96 14.57 -33.76 -2.27
C LEU A 96 15.47 -34.57 -3.21
N SER A 97 16.55 -35.09 -2.67
CA SER A 97 17.22 -36.24 -3.27
C SER A 97 16.32 -37.45 -3.04
N ASN A 98 15.67 -37.94 -4.10
CA ASN A 98 15.74 -39.35 -4.50
C ASN A 98 14.99 -39.60 -5.82
N ASP A 99 15.66 -40.38 -6.65
CA ASP A 99 15.27 -41.09 -7.85
C ASP A 99 15.11 -40.36 -9.19
N GLU A 100 15.72 -41.02 -10.17
CA GLU A 100 16.07 -40.57 -11.50
C GLU A 100 14.86 -40.26 -12.37
N ASN A 101 14.95 -39.15 -13.12
CA ASN A 101 14.03 -38.73 -14.17
C ASN A 101 12.62 -38.31 -13.72
N ARG A 102 12.51 -37.14 -13.09
CA ARG A 102 11.40 -36.20 -13.35
C ARG A 102 11.74 -34.80 -12.84
N GLU A 103 11.35 -33.80 -13.64
CA GLU A 103 11.57 -32.37 -13.43
C GLU A 103 11.44 -31.97 -11.96
N THR A 104 12.50 -31.36 -11.40
CA THR A 104 12.50 -30.83 -10.04
C THR A 104 11.49 -29.68 -9.94
N ILE A 105 10.28 -29.99 -9.48
CA ILE A 105 9.28 -28.97 -9.13
C ILE A 105 9.77 -28.29 -7.86
N THR A 106 10.34 -27.10 -8.02
CA THR A 106 10.61 -26.22 -6.88
C THR A 106 9.25 -25.72 -6.40
N ILE A 107 8.83 -26.04 -5.18
CA ILE A 107 7.63 -25.45 -4.59
C ILE A 107 7.99 -24.00 -4.24
N THR A 108 7.95 -23.14 -5.26
CA THR A 108 8.03 -21.69 -5.08
C THR A 108 6.65 -21.16 -4.69
N SER A 109 6.57 -19.90 -4.28
CA SER A 109 5.30 -19.20 -4.16
C SER A 109 4.60 -18.95 -5.52
N ASP A 110 5.18 -19.38 -6.65
CA ASP A 110 4.56 -19.29 -7.97
C ASP A 110 3.37 -20.26 -8.05
N LEU A 111 2.22 -19.70 -8.42
CA LEU A 111 0.98 -20.41 -8.61
C LEU A 111 1.12 -21.57 -9.62
N ARG A 112 1.97 -21.41 -10.65
CA ARG A 112 2.18 -22.43 -11.68
C ARG A 112 2.84 -23.70 -11.15
N ASP A 113 3.81 -23.54 -10.25
CA ASP A 113 4.50 -24.68 -9.65
C ASP A 113 3.57 -25.44 -8.70
N ILE A 114 2.74 -24.71 -7.95
CA ILE A 114 1.71 -25.28 -7.09
C ILE A 114 0.68 -26.07 -7.92
N LYS A 115 0.22 -25.51 -9.05
CA LYS A 115 -0.69 -26.21 -9.97
C LYS A 115 -0.08 -27.51 -10.50
N ARG A 116 1.18 -27.48 -10.95
CA ARG A 116 1.91 -28.67 -11.42
C ARG A 116 2.04 -29.70 -10.33
N PHE A 117 2.37 -29.28 -9.12
CA PHE A 117 2.49 -30.16 -7.97
C PHE A 117 1.16 -30.84 -7.61
N VAL A 118 0.07 -30.07 -7.47
CA VAL A 118 -1.28 -30.64 -7.23
C VAL A 118 -1.69 -31.61 -8.33
N THR A 119 -1.39 -31.27 -9.59
CA THR A 119 -1.66 -32.15 -10.74
C THR A 119 -0.82 -33.43 -10.69
N SER A 120 0.42 -33.37 -10.19
CA SER A 120 1.29 -34.55 -10.05
C SER A 120 0.84 -35.52 -8.95
N LEU A 121 0.13 -35.00 -7.93
CA LEU A 121 -0.35 -35.79 -6.78
C LEU A 121 -1.55 -36.68 -7.13
N ILE A 122 -2.38 -36.28 -8.09
CA ILE A 122 -3.61 -36.99 -8.46
C ILE A 122 -3.41 -37.57 -9.86
N LYS A 123 -3.45 -38.90 -10.04
CA LYS A 123 -3.37 -39.48 -11.39
C LYS A 123 -4.70 -39.27 -12.15
N PRO A 124 -4.71 -39.28 -13.49
CA PRO A 124 -5.94 -39.16 -14.26
C PRO A 124 -6.97 -40.23 -13.86
N GLY A 125 -8.19 -39.81 -13.51
CA GLY A 125 -9.25 -40.69 -13.01
C GLY A 125 -9.19 -41.02 -11.51
N GLU A 126 -8.11 -40.68 -10.80
CA GLU A 126 -8.06 -40.79 -9.34
C GLU A 126 -8.77 -39.62 -8.66
N SER A 127 -9.19 -39.86 -7.42
CA SER A 127 -9.86 -38.86 -6.60
C SER A 127 -9.17 -38.74 -5.25
N ILE A 128 -9.02 -37.51 -4.75
CA ILE A 128 -8.48 -37.22 -3.44
C ILE A 128 -9.48 -36.40 -2.62
N SER A 129 -9.63 -36.69 -1.34
CA SER A 129 -10.41 -35.85 -0.43
C SER A 129 -9.63 -34.59 -0.03
N ILE A 130 -10.34 -33.55 0.43
CA ILE A 130 -9.66 -32.33 0.90
C ILE A 130 -8.87 -32.59 2.19
N ASP A 131 -9.35 -33.48 3.07
CA ASP A 131 -8.61 -33.89 4.27
C ASP A 131 -7.26 -34.50 3.90
N GLU A 132 -7.26 -35.49 2.98
CA GLU A 132 -6.03 -36.13 2.49
C GLU A 132 -5.09 -35.12 1.84
N LEU A 133 -5.62 -34.19 1.04
CA LEU A 133 -4.83 -33.17 0.39
C LEU A 133 -4.14 -32.23 1.40
N ILE A 134 -4.83 -31.84 2.47
CA ILE A 134 -4.30 -30.92 3.49
C ILE A 134 -3.33 -31.63 4.45
N GLU A 135 -3.43 -32.94 4.60
CA GLU A 135 -2.47 -33.75 5.38
C GLU A 135 -1.11 -33.92 4.69
N ILE A 136 -1.00 -33.63 3.39
CA ILE A 136 0.27 -33.68 2.65
C ILE A 136 1.22 -32.62 3.18
N ARG A 137 2.35 -33.06 3.76
CA ARG A 137 3.36 -32.20 4.42
C ARG A 137 3.89 -31.10 3.52
N GLU A 138 3.98 -31.38 2.22
CA GLU A 138 4.43 -30.45 1.19
C GLU A 138 3.42 -29.33 0.95
N LEU A 139 2.12 -29.64 0.97
CA LEU A 139 1.05 -28.65 0.81
C LEU A 139 0.83 -27.81 2.06
N GLN A 140 1.13 -28.33 3.25
CA GLN A 140 1.06 -27.58 4.51
C GLN A 140 2.03 -26.39 4.58
N LYS A 141 3.07 -26.38 3.75
CA LYS A 141 4.02 -25.26 3.63
C LYS A 141 3.47 -24.11 2.78
N ILE A 142 2.41 -24.37 2.01
CA ILE A 142 1.79 -23.39 1.11
C ILE A 142 0.67 -22.68 1.88
N PRO A 143 0.58 -21.34 1.82
CA PRO A 143 -0.55 -20.61 2.39
C PRO A 143 -1.89 -21.14 1.83
N LEU A 144 -2.85 -21.42 2.72
CA LEU A 144 -4.15 -21.99 2.36
C LEU A 144 -4.89 -21.19 1.27
N ILE A 145 -4.71 -19.87 1.26
CA ILE A 145 -5.30 -18.97 0.25
C ILE A 145 -4.72 -19.25 -1.15
N THR A 146 -3.41 -19.43 -1.26
CA THR A 146 -2.73 -19.71 -2.52
C THR A 146 -3.08 -21.10 -3.02
N LEU A 147 -3.14 -22.08 -2.11
CA LEU A 147 -3.58 -23.43 -2.44
C LEU A 147 -5.03 -23.45 -2.96
N LYS A 148 -5.93 -22.68 -2.32
CA LYS A 148 -7.31 -22.49 -2.79
C LYS A 148 -7.35 -21.95 -4.21
N HIS A 149 -6.62 -20.87 -4.49
CA HIS A 149 -6.57 -20.28 -5.83
C HIS A 149 -6.05 -21.28 -6.87
N ALA A 150 -4.95 -21.98 -6.57
CA ALA A 150 -4.42 -22.98 -7.50
C ALA A 150 -5.42 -24.10 -7.81
N ILE A 151 -6.17 -24.57 -6.81
CA ILE A 151 -7.20 -25.60 -7.00
C ILE A 151 -8.39 -25.06 -7.79
N TYR A 152 -8.85 -23.84 -7.53
CA TYR A 152 -9.94 -23.23 -8.31
C TYR A 152 -9.55 -23.04 -9.76
N ASP A 153 -8.35 -22.54 -10.02
CA ASP A 153 -7.84 -22.42 -11.37
C ASP A 153 -7.77 -23.78 -12.09
N LEU A 154 -7.33 -24.85 -11.40
CA LEU A 154 -7.30 -26.21 -11.99
C LEU A 154 -8.72 -26.76 -12.28
N ILE A 155 -9.73 -26.31 -11.53
CA ILE A 155 -11.14 -26.63 -11.80
C ILE A 155 -11.62 -25.85 -13.02
N ASP A 156 -11.33 -24.55 -13.08
CA ASP A 156 -11.70 -23.68 -14.20
C ASP A 156 -11.02 -24.10 -15.52
N GLU A 157 -9.78 -24.59 -15.44
CA GLU A 157 -9.01 -25.17 -16.55
C GLU A 157 -9.50 -26.58 -16.96
N ASN A 158 -10.55 -27.13 -16.33
CA ASN A 158 -11.06 -28.49 -16.53
C ASN A 158 -9.98 -29.59 -16.36
N VAL A 159 -9.03 -29.38 -15.45
CA VAL A 159 -8.05 -30.42 -15.06
C VAL A 159 -8.60 -31.25 -13.90
N LEU A 160 -9.28 -30.59 -12.95
CA LEU A 160 -9.93 -31.21 -11.80
C LEU A 160 -11.44 -31.01 -11.85
N ASN A 161 -12.18 -32.03 -11.43
CA ASN A 161 -13.61 -31.96 -11.19
C ASN A 161 -13.90 -32.05 -9.69
N THR A 162 -14.95 -31.36 -9.25
CA THR A 162 -15.39 -31.40 -7.87
C THR A 162 -16.41 -32.51 -7.70
N SER A 163 -16.16 -33.44 -6.78
CA SER A 163 -17.13 -34.45 -6.39
C SER A 163 -17.61 -34.20 -4.97
N GLU A 164 -18.86 -34.58 -4.71
CA GLU A 164 -19.31 -34.75 -3.33
C GLU A 164 -18.56 -35.92 -2.69
N GLY A 165 -18.36 -35.84 -1.38
CA GLY A 165 -17.60 -36.84 -0.64
C GLY A 165 -17.73 -36.67 0.87
N ASN A 166 -17.14 -37.61 1.61
CA ASN A 166 -17.07 -37.56 3.06
C ASN A 166 -15.74 -36.94 3.47
N SER A 167 -15.69 -35.61 3.50
CA SER A 167 -14.55 -34.86 4.04
C SER A 167 -15.03 -33.88 5.11
N ARG A 168 -14.28 -33.80 6.22
CA ARG A 168 -14.53 -32.86 7.32
C ARG A 168 -14.16 -31.45 6.89
N GLN A 169 -13.04 -31.33 6.17
CA GLN A 169 -12.61 -30.07 5.58
C GLN A 169 -13.27 -29.81 4.23
N LYS A 170 -13.41 -28.53 3.89
CA LYS A 170 -14.01 -28.09 2.63
C LYS A 170 -13.19 -26.98 2.02
N LEU A 171 -13.03 -27.01 0.69
CA LEU A 171 -12.57 -25.88 -0.09
C LEU A 171 -13.80 -25.06 -0.54
N GLY A 172 -13.83 -23.78 -0.13
CA GLY A 172 -14.99 -22.91 -0.33
C GLY A 172 -16.22 -23.40 0.45
N SER A 173 -17.39 -23.39 -0.22
CA SER A 173 -18.66 -23.75 0.42
C SER A 173 -19.03 -25.23 0.31
N ARG A 174 -18.54 -25.96 -0.72
CA ARG A 174 -19.03 -27.33 -1.03
C ARG A 174 -18.00 -28.35 -1.51
N ILE A 175 -16.77 -27.96 -1.85
CA ILE A 175 -15.80 -28.89 -2.43
C ILE A 175 -15.21 -29.77 -1.34
N LYS A 176 -15.46 -31.08 -1.41
CA LYS A 176 -15.01 -32.09 -0.44
C LYS A 176 -14.07 -33.14 -1.06
N LYS A 177 -14.15 -33.33 -2.37
CA LYS A 177 -13.32 -34.28 -3.11
C LYS A 177 -12.97 -33.66 -4.46
N LEU A 178 -11.73 -33.88 -4.88
CA LEU A 178 -11.21 -33.49 -6.19
C LEU A 178 -10.94 -34.76 -6.99
N THR A 179 -11.39 -34.80 -8.24
CA THR A 179 -11.17 -35.92 -9.14
C THR A 179 -10.48 -35.40 -10.39
N ARG A 180 -9.35 -35.99 -10.78
CA ARG A 180 -8.67 -35.55 -12.00
C ARG A 180 -9.39 -36.10 -13.22
N ILE A 181 -9.70 -35.22 -14.16
CA ILE A 181 -10.37 -35.59 -15.41
C ILE A 181 -9.41 -36.50 -16.21
N LYS A 182 -9.96 -37.51 -16.87
CA LYS A 182 -9.21 -38.50 -17.66
C LYS A 182 -8.61 -37.87 -18.92
#